data_AF-A0A7S1V804-F1
#
_entry.id   AF-A0A7S1V804-F1
#
_cell.length_a   1.000
_cell.length_b   1.000
_cell.length_c   1.000
_cell.angle_alpha   90.00
_cell.angle_beta   90.00
_cell.angle_gamma   90.00
#
_symmetry.space_group_name_H-M   'P 1'
#
loop_
_entity.id
_entity.type
_entity.pdbx_description
1 polymer ?
#
loop_
_entity_poly.entity_id
_entity_poly.type
_entity_poly.pdbx_seq_one_letter_code
_entity_poly.pdbx_strand_id
1 'polypeptide(L)'
;MVATQLGWVGFAADIYGKDLHQVDEIQDRIELSTLYRSDPNLFAQRIQSAVAYVKTMDMVDADNVAVVGYCFGGTGVLQYAFLGLNGVQAIVSVHGGLLQVPEASESINPKV
;
A
#
# COMPACT_ATOMS: atom_id res chain seq x y z
N MET A 1 4.50 -6.57 18.33
CA MET A 1 4.25 -5.58 17.26
C MET A 1 5.46 -4.68 17.16
N VAL A 2 6.05 -4.54 15.96
CA VAL A 2 7.35 -3.87 15.74
C VAL A 2 7.32 -2.34 16.00
N ALA A 3 6.16 -1.75 16.31
CA ALA A 3 5.98 -0.31 16.31
C ALA A 3 5.94 0.39 17.70
N THR A 4 5.81 -0.35 18.81
CA THR A 4 5.68 0.29 20.14
C THR A 4 6.96 0.94 20.65
N GLN A 5 8.14 0.44 20.27
CA GLN A 5 9.43 1.03 20.67
C GLN A 5 9.67 2.43 20.05
N LEU A 6 8.97 2.74 18.94
CA LEU A 6 9.09 4.00 18.23
C LEU A 6 7.86 4.92 18.43
N GLY A 7 6.87 4.49 19.22
CA GLY A 7 5.64 5.25 19.47
C GLY A 7 4.61 5.19 18.34
N TRP A 8 4.68 4.19 17.44
CA TRP A 8 3.74 4.04 16.33
C TRP A 8 2.79 2.85 16.55
N VAL A 9 1.60 2.94 15.96
CA VAL A 9 0.71 1.78 15.77
C VAL A 9 1.09 1.11 14.46
N GLY A 10 1.37 -0.20 14.51
CA GLY A 10 1.68 -0.99 13.32
C GLY A 10 0.46 -1.75 12.82
N PHE A 11 0.07 -1.51 11.57
CA PHE A 11 -1.02 -2.23 10.91
C PHE A 11 -0.52 -2.91 9.64
N ALA A 12 -0.70 -4.23 9.54
CA ALA A 12 -0.37 -4.99 8.33
C ALA A 12 -1.61 -5.08 7.44
N ALA A 13 -1.59 -4.37 6.31
CA ALA A 13 -2.67 -4.39 5.35
C ALA A 13 -2.73 -5.72 4.58
N ASP A 14 -3.90 -6.35 4.56
CA ASP A 14 -4.17 -7.50 3.72
C ASP A 14 -4.61 -7.03 2.32
N ILE A 15 -3.70 -7.20 1.35
CA ILE A 15 -3.94 -6.82 -0.03
C ILE A 15 -4.79 -7.86 -0.76
N TYR A 16 -4.56 -9.14 -0.48
CA TYR A 16 -5.17 -10.24 -1.21
C TYR A 16 -6.61 -10.48 -0.76
N GLY A 17 -6.86 -10.35 0.54
CA GLY A 17 -8.14 -10.65 1.17
C GLY A 17 -8.12 -11.99 1.90
N LYS A 18 -8.93 -12.06 2.96
CA LYS A 18 -9.02 -13.20 3.90
C LYS A 18 -9.08 -14.57 3.23
N ASP A 19 -9.84 -14.69 2.15
CA ASP A 19 -10.10 -15.98 1.50
C ASP A 19 -8.93 -16.45 0.62
N LEU A 20 -7.89 -15.62 0.44
CA LEU A 20 -6.74 -15.85 -0.43
C LEU A 20 -5.42 -15.93 0.35
N HIS A 21 -5.48 -16.18 1.66
CA HIS A 21 -4.29 -16.34 2.51
C HIS A 21 -3.61 -17.70 2.33
N GLN A 22 -4.38 -18.73 1.99
CA GLN A 22 -3.89 -20.09 1.78
C GLN A 22 -4.05 -20.46 0.31
N VAL A 23 -2.95 -20.35 -0.41
CA VAL A 23 -2.86 -20.66 -1.83
C VAL A 23 -1.71 -21.62 -1.98
N ASP A 24 -2.00 -22.89 -2.19
CA ASP A 24 -1.00 -23.95 -2.13
C ASP A 24 -0.16 -24.01 -3.42
N GLU A 25 -0.81 -23.78 -4.56
CA GLU A 25 -0.18 -23.84 -5.87
C GLU A 25 0.60 -22.56 -6.18
N ILE A 26 1.82 -22.73 -6.70
CA ILE A 26 2.68 -21.59 -7.07
C ILE A 26 2.05 -20.75 -8.19
N GLN A 27 1.33 -21.40 -9.11
CA GLN A 27 0.68 -20.75 -10.23
C GLN A 27 -0.39 -19.76 -9.76
N ASP A 28 -1.23 -20.17 -8.81
CA ASP A 28 -2.27 -19.33 -8.23
C ASP A 28 -1.67 -18.11 -7.49
N ARG A 29 -0.53 -18.27 -6.80
CA ARG A 29 0.20 -17.14 -6.18
C ARG A 29 0.71 -16.16 -7.23
N ILE A 30 1.22 -16.67 -8.35
CA ILE A 30 1.69 -15.85 -9.46
C ILE A 30 0.51 -15.07 -10.05
N GLU A 31 -0.61 -15.73 -10.31
CA GLU A 31 -1.82 -15.12 -10.85
C GLU A 31 -2.37 -14.02 -9.94
N LEU A 32 -2.47 -14.28 -8.63
CA LEU A 32 -2.88 -13.28 -7.65
C LEU A 32 -1.94 -12.07 -7.63
N SER A 33 -0.62 -12.30 -7.60
CA SER A 33 0.33 -11.19 -7.63
C SER A 33 0.31 -10.44 -8.96
N THR A 34 -0.04 -11.11 -10.06
CA THR A 34 -0.16 -10.53 -11.40
C THR A 34 -1.39 -9.66 -11.50
N LEU A 35 -2.54 -10.12 -11.00
CA LEU A 35 -3.80 -9.37 -10.97
C LEU A 35 -3.60 -7.94 -10.46
N TYR A 36 -2.98 -7.80 -9.29
CA TYR A 36 -2.72 -6.49 -8.69
C TYR A 36 -1.62 -5.70 -9.41
N ARG A 37 -0.64 -6.35 -10.04
CA ARG A 37 0.36 -5.65 -10.87
C ARG A 37 -0.22 -5.16 -12.20
N SER A 38 -1.20 -5.86 -12.75
CA SER A 38 -1.88 -5.47 -13.99
C SER A 38 -2.98 -4.43 -13.78
N ASP A 39 -3.46 -4.26 -12.55
CA ASP A 39 -4.47 -3.26 -12.19
C ASP A 39 -3.97 -2.36 -11.03
N PRO A 40 -3.21 -1.30 -11.34
CA PRO A 40 -2.72 -0.34 -10.35
C PRO A 40 -3.83 0.32 -9.53
N ASN A 41 -5.01 0.54 -10.13
CA ASN A 41 -6.14 1.15 -9.43
C ASN A 41 -6.67 0.22 -8.35
N LEU A 42 -6.91 -1.05 -8.68
CA LEU A 42 -7.33 -2.06 -7.71
C LEU A 42 -6.30 -2.19 -6.58
N PHE A 43 -5.01 -2.25 -6.91
CA PHE A 43 -3.96 -2.39 -5.91
C PHE A 43 -3.92 -1.20 -4.96
N ALA A 44 -3.97 0.02 -5.50
CA ALA A 44 -3.97 1.24 -4.69
C ALA A 44 -5.24 1.38 -3.85
N GLN A 45 -6.41 0.97 -4.36
CA GLN A 45 -7.66 0.96 -3.60
C GLN A 45 -7.64 -0.02 -2.41
N ARG A 46 -6.98 -1.17 -2.53
CA ARG A 46 -6.76 -2.09 -1.40
C ARG A 46 -5.98 -1.41 -0.28
N ILE A 47 -4.90 -0.69 -0.64
CA ILE A 47 -4.10 0.08 0.31
C ILE A 47 -4.93 1.22 0.92
N GLN A 48 -5.69 1.96 0.10
CA GLN A 48 -6.56 3.03 0.58
C GLN A 48 -7.63 2.55 1.57
N SER A 49 -8.16 1.34 1.35
CA SER A 49 -9.13 0.72 2.26
C SER A 49 -8.50 0.42 3.62
N ALA A 50 -7.26 -0.08 3.63
CA ALA A 50 -6.49 -0.26 4.86
C ALA A 50 -6.21 1.08 5.58
N VAL A 51 -5.83 2.13 4.84
CA VAL A 51 -5.64 3.48 5.40
C VAL A 51 -6.93 4.00 6.03
N ALA A 52 -8.06 3.86 5.34
CA ALA A 52 -9.36 4.29 5.85
C ALA A 52 -9.72 3.59 7.16
N TYR A 53 -9.51 2.26 7.23
CA TYR A 53 -9.76 1.47 8.44
C TYR A 53 -8.82 1.85 9.59
N VAL A 54 -7.52 2.03 9.33
CA VAL A 54 -6.55 2.44 10.35
C VAL A 54 -6.93 3.78 10.98
N LYS A 55 -7.42 4.73 10.17
CA LYS A 55 -7.89 6.04 10.65
C LYS A 55 -9.13 5.98 11.54
N THR A 56 -9.85 4.86 11.61
CA THR A 56 -10.99 4.70 12.52
C THR A 56 -10.62 4.10 13.88
N MET A 57 -9.34 3.76 14.10
CA MET A 57 -8.91 3.16 15.37
C MET A 57 -8.64 4.25 16.41
N ASP A 58 -9.22 4.11 17.60
CA ASP A 58 -9.10 5.11 18.68
C ASP A 58 -7.65 5.42 19.11
N MET A 59 -6.73 4.48 18.90
CA MET A 59 -5.31 4.61 19.23
C MET A 59 -4.45 5.19 18.10
N VAL A 60 -5.05 5.58 16.98
CA VAL A 60 -4.37 6.13 15.81
C VAL A 60 -4.73 7.61 15.68
N ASP A 61 -3.71 8.45 15.56
CA ASP A 61 -3.89 9.82 15.08
C ASP A 61 -4.18 9.80 13.58
N ALA A 62 -5.43 10.10 13.22
CA ALA A 62 -5.93 10.05 11.86
C ALA A 62 -5.19 11.02 10.91
N ASP A 63 -4.57 12.08 11.43
CA ASP A 63 -3.81 13.04 10.64
C ASP A 63 -2.35 12.64 10.46
N ASN A 64 -1.86 11.66 11.24
CA ASN A 64 -0.47 11.17 11.23
C ASN A 64 -0.37 9.70 10.81
N VAL A 65 -0.82 9.39 9.59
CA VAL A 65 -0.74 8.04 9.00
C VAL A 65 0.33 8.00 7.91
N ALA A 66 1.15 6.95 7.91
CA ALA A 66 2.13 6.66 6.85
C ALA A 66 1.92 5.24 6.30
N VAL A 67 2.27 5.03 5.03
CA VAL A 67 2.25 3.70 4.39
C VAL A 67 3.66 3.29 3.98
N VAL A 68 4.03 2.07 4.33
CA VAL A 68 5.34 1.48 4.03
C VAL A 68 5.12 0.17 3.30
N GLY A 69 5.83 -0.03 2.19
CA GLY A 69 5.72 -1.22 1.36
C GLY A 69 7.07 -1.85 1.04
N TYR A 70 7.14 -3.18 1.12
CA TYR A 70 8.31 -3.97 0.73
C TYR A 70 7.98 -4.84 -0.49
N CYS A 71 8.86 -4.87 -1.49
CA CYS A 71 8.77 -5.74 -2.68
C CYS A 71 7.46 -5.51 -3.43
N PHE A 72 6.55 -6.48 -3.43
CA PHE A 72 5.20 -6.33 -3.98
C PHE A 72 4.44 -5.18 -3.32
N GLY A 73 4.51 -5.07 -1.98
CA GLY A 73 3.93 -3.92 -1.27
C GLY A 73 4.62 -2.60 -1.61
N GLY A 74 5.93 -2.64 -1.88
CA GLY A 74 6.71 -1.49 -2.34
C GLY A 74 6.22 -0.98 -3.69
N THR A 75 5.91 -1.89 -4.61
CA THR A 75 5.23 -1.57 -5.87
C THR A 75 3.86 -0.95 -5.62
N GLY A 76 3.06 -1.54 -4.74
CA GLY A 76 1.72 -1.05 -4.42
C GLY A 76 1.71 0.39 -3.90
N VAL A 77 2.59 0.72 -2.95
CA VAL A 77 2.65 2.08 -2.39
C VAL A 77 3.20 3.12 -3.38
N LEU A 78 4.00 2.71 -4.37
CA LEU A 78 4.37 3.59 -5.49
C LEU A 78 3.18 3.89 -6.39
N GLN A 79 2.35 2.88 -6.70
CA GLN A 79 1.11 3.11 -7.47
C GLN A 79 0.14 3.99 -6.70
N TYR A 80 0.02 3.80 -5.38
CA TYR A 80 -0.76 4.68 -4.51
C TYR A 80 -0.30 6.15 -4.63
N ALA A 81 1.02 6.39 -4.65
CA ALA A 81 1.58 7.72 -4.85
C ALA A 81 1.31 8.28 -6.25
N PHE A 82 1.52 7.47 -7.29
CA PHE A 82 1.33 7.90 -8.69
C PHE A 82 -0.11 8.19 -9.05
N LEU A 83 -1.08 7.53 -8.39
CA LEU A 83 -2.50 7.79 -8.57
C LEU A 83 -3.01 8.99 -7.75
N GLY A 84 -2.13 9.70 -7.04
CA GLY A 84 -2.48 10.91 -6.29
C GLY A 84 -3.44 10.65 -5.12
N LEU A 85 -3.45 9.43 -4.56
CA LEU A 85 -4.29 9.11 -3.42
C LEU A 85 -3.79 9.84 -2.16
N ASN A 86 -4.73 10.32 -1.36
CA ASN A 86 -4.49 11.21 -0.23
C ASN A 86 -4.83 10.53 1.10
N GLY A 87 -4.59 11.24 2.21
CA GLY A 87 -4.94 10.76 3.56
C GLY A 87 -3.80 10.06 4.31
N VAL A 88 -2.58 10.15 3.78
CA VAL A 88 -1.33 9.76 4.45
C VAL A 88 -0.31 10.91 4.36
N GLN A 89 0.57 11.03 5.35
CA GLN A 89 1.64 12.03 5.42
C GLN A 89 2.91 11.56 4.72
N ALA A 90 3.15 10.24 4.69
CA ALA A 90 4.35 9.68 4.10
C ALA A 90 4.08 8.35 3.39
N ILE A 91 4.82 8.14 2.31
CA ILE A 91 4.82 6.92 1.52
C ILE A 91 6.27 6.45 1.39
N VAL A 92 6.55 5.22 1.84
CA VAL A 92 7.90 4.65 1.81
C VAL A 92 7.88 3.35 1.01
N SER A 93 8.50 3.37 -0.16
CA SER A 93 8.74 2.17 -0.95
C SER A 93 10.13 1.62 -0.69
N VAL A 94 10.21 0.36 -0.26
CA VAL A 94 11.46 -0.37 -0.09
C VAL A 94 11.53 -1.43 -1.17
N HIS A 95 12.51 -1.30 -2.07
CA HIS A 95 12.75 -2.18 -3.22
C HIS A 95 11.47 -2.55 -3.99
N GLY A 96 10.58 -1.57 -4.18
CA GLY A 96 9.39 -1.71 -5.01
C GLY A 96 9.74 -1.68 -6.50
N GLY A 97 9.12 -2.56 -7.28
CA GLY A 97 9.19 -2.49 -8.73
C GLY A 97 8.35 -1.32 -9.26
N LEU A 98 8.89 -0.61 -10.25
CA LEU A 98 8.17 0.42 -11.00
C LEU A 98 7.26 -0.28 -12.04
N LEU A 99 5.94 -0.05 -11.95
CA LEU A 99 4.98 -0.47 -12.96
C LEU A 99 4.76 0.67 -13.97
N GLN A 100 3.52 1.09 -14.17
CA GLN A 100 3.19 2.25 -14.97
C GLN A 100 3.63 3.51 -14.19
N VAL A 101 4.71 4.12 -14.67
CA VAL A 101 5.13 5.45 -14.20
C VAL A 101 4.35 6.46 -15.04
N PRO A 102 3.61 7.40 -14.41
CA PRO A 102 2.91 8.43 -15.16
C PRO A 102 3.92 9.22 -16.01
N GLU A 103 3.51 9.63 -17.22
CA GLU A 103 4.32 10.56 -18.01
C GLU A 103 4.56 11.84 -17.22
N ALA A 104 5.71 12.48 -17.44
CA ALA A 104 6.20 13.60 -16.63
C ALA A 104 5.40 14.93 -16.76
N SER A 105 4.10 14.86 -17.07
CA SER A 105 3.22 16.02 -17.29
C SER A 105 2.25 16.30 -16.13
N GLU A 106 2.10 15.39 -15.17
CA GLU A 106 1.37 15.66 -13.92
C GLU A 106 2.36 15.69 -12.77
N SER A 107 2.51 16.85 -12.14
CA SER A 107 3.41 17.03 -11.01
C SER A 107 3.02 16.06 -9.90
N ILE A 108 3.87 15.05 -9.66
CA ILE A 108 3.83 14.34 -8.38
C ILE A 108 4.17 15.41 -7.35
N ASN A 109 3.18 15.78 -6.54
CA ASN A 109 3.32 16.75 -5.46
C ASN A 109 3.51 15.98 -4.14
N PRO A 110 4.72 15.47 -3.84
CA PRO A 110 4.95 14.85 -2.56
C PRO A 110 4.73 15.92 -1.49
N LYS A 111 3.85 15.62 -0.53
CA LYS A 111 3.79 16.41 0.69
C LYS A 111 5.10 16.17 1.43
N VAL A 112 5.84 17.25 1.67
CA VAL A 112 6.98 17.32 2.58
C VAL A 112 6.50 17.91 3.88
#